data_AF-A0A9Q0Z852-F1
#
_entry.id   AF-A0A9Q0Z852-F1
#
_cell.length_a   1.000
_cell.length_b   1.000
_cell.length_c   1.000
_cell.angle_alpha   90.00
_cell.angle_beta   90.00
_cell.angle_gamma   90.00
#
_symmetry.space_group_name_H-M   'P 1'
#
loop_
_entity.id
_entity.type
_entity.pdbx_description
1 polymer ?
#
loop_
_entity_poly.entity_id
_entity_poly.type
_entity_poly.pdbx_seq_one_letter_code
_entity_poly.pdbx_strand_id
1 'polypeptide(L)'
;MILLIFSSDVSYNNLTSPGCSYQENKNWFRSSSSNNNLNDLLPCQKISRCPKYYRSFHINCGGQDVKNERIWYEGEPNSEGSAAARNYHRPGSNWGFSSTGDFMDDINFNDYKYTLRPNISAVVSELYKTARRTPLSITYYGYCLENGDYTVRLHFAEIQFTDEIPGYRVARRVFDIYIQGKREKQDFNIKEAANGSNTDITIQFNTTVTDRTLEIRLYWAGRGSTLIPRRGDYGPIISAISVCSGNRTYCEEPEEASKKPIVIGVVTSAVFLIFLVMGVSYWKFCYGHKHTRERGIVKPIIFAN
;
A
#
# COMPACT_ATOMS: atom_id res chain seq x y z
N MET A 1 39.34 13.25 2.72
CA MET A 1 38.11 12.43 2.60
C MET A 1 36.97 13.39 2.32
N ILE A 2 36.59 13.51 1.06
CA ILE A 2 35.50 14.41 0.63
C ILE A 2 34.20 13.67 0.97
N LEU A 3 33.44 14.19 1.92
CA LEU A 3 32.07 13.76 2.19
C LEU A 3 31.23 14.20 1.00
N LEU A 4 31.03 13.34 0.00
CA LEU A 4 30.07 13.62 -1.06
C LEU A 4 28.67 13.47 -0.46
N ILE A 5 28.06 14.60 -0.07
CA ILE A 5 26.67 14.63 0.37
C ILE A 5 25.80 14.42 -0.89
N PHE A 6 25.44 13.17 -1.18
CA PHE A 6 24.59 12.84 -2.33
C PHE A 6 23.10 13.12 -2.08
N SER A 7 22.67 13.48 -0.85
CA SER A 7 21.28 13.82 -0.54
C SER A 7 21.16 14.94 0.50
N SER A 8 20.28 15.91 0.27
CA SER A 8 19.95 16.96 1.25
C SER A 8 18.66 16.62 1.98
N ASP A 9 18.74 16.46 3.30
CA ASP A 9 17.56 16.23 4.13
C ASP A 9 17.08 17.56 4.74
N VAL A 10 15.87 17.97 4.38
CA VAL A 10 15.19 19.15 4.96
C VAL A 10 13.89 18.73 5.64
N SER A 11 13.73 17.44 5.94
CA SER A 11 12.58 16.95 6.67
C SER A 11 12.55 17.47 8.10
N TYR A 12 11.35 17.55 8.68
CA TYR A 12 11.14 18.07 10.04
C TYR A 12 11.67 19.51 10.23
N ASN A 13 11.44 20.38 9.24
CA ASN A 13 11.76 21.80 9.29
C ASN A 13 10.49 22.65 9.15
N ASN A 14 10.53 23.90 9.61
CA ASN A 14 9.41 24.85 9.51
C ASN A 14 9.65 25.89 8.42
N LEU A 15 9.73 25.46 7.16
CA LEU A 15 9.97 26.38 6.03
C LEU A 15 8.68 27.06 5.59
N THR A 16 8.72 28.38 5.43
CA THR A 16 7.57 29.20 5.00
C THR A 16 7.17 28.95 3.54
N SER A 17 8.14 28.58 2.70
CA SER A 17 7.93 28.24 1.30
C SER A 17 8.92 27.16 0.88
N PRO A 18 8.56 25.87 0.98
CA PRO A 18 9.41 24.80 0.48
C PRO A 18 9.57 24.98 -1.03
N GLY A 19 10.82 25.18 -1.47
CA GLY A 19 11.17 25.25 -2.87
C GLY A 19 11.05 23.86 -3.49
N CYS A 20 9.84 23.44 -3.82
CA CYS A 20 9.51 22.14 -4.40
C CYS A 20 10.05 22.03 -5.83
N SER A 21 11.37 21.94 -5.97
CA SER A 21 12.02 21.46 -7.18
C SER A 21 12.03 19.94 -7.15
N TYR A 22 11.73 19.32 -8.29
CA TYR A 22 11.93 17.89 -8.51
C TYR A 22 13.44 17.63 -8.53
N GLN A 23 14.02 17.43 -7.36
CA GLN A 23 15.37 16.92 -7.18
C GLN A 23 15.22 15.60 -6.42
N GLU A 24 15.56 14.48 -7.07
CA GLU A 24 15.37 13.12 -6.56
C GLU A 24 16.11 12.86 -5.23
N ASN A 25 17.02 13.75 -4.85
CA ASN A 25 17.89 13.62 -3.68
C ASN A 25 17.52 14.57 -2.52
N LYS A 26 16.29 15.09 -2.49
CA LYS A 26 15.80 15.96 -1.40
C LYS A 26 14.62 15.36 -0.64
N ASN A 27 14.77 15.28 0.67
CA ASN A 27 13.71 14.83 1.56
C ASN A 27 12.91 16.04 2.09
N TRP A 28 11.74 16.30 1.49
CA TRP A 28 10.83 17.40 1.86
C TRP A 28 9.72 17.00 2.85
N PHE A 29 9.80 15.80 3.45
CA PHE A 29 8.78 15.32 4.38
C PHE A 29 8.66 16.22 5.62
N ARG A 30 7.47 16.72 5.97
CA ARG A 30 7.30 17.64 7.12
C ARG A 30 8.28 18.81 7.13
N SER A 31 8.55 19.38 5.96
CA SER A 31 9.52 20.48 5.82
C SER A 31 8.88 21.87 5.81
N SER A 32 7.55 21.98 5.82
CA SER A 32 6.83 23.24 5.68
C SER A 32 6.04 23.56 6.93
N SER A 33 5.86 24.83 7.26
CA SER A 33 4.89 25.25 8.28
C SER A 33 3.50 25.43 7.64
N SER A 34 2.75 24.34 7.43
CA SER A 34 1.41 24.41 6.84
C SER A 34 0.31 24.28 7.90
N ASN A 35 -0.75 25.09 7.78
CA ASN A 35 -1.95 24.93 8.63
C ASN A 35 -2.79 23.70 8.26
N ASN A 36 -2.49 23.02 7.15
CA ASN A 36 -3.15 21.79 6.74
C ASN A 36 -2.18 20.62 6.91
N ASN A 37 -2.51 19.67 7.79
CA ASN A 37 -1.66 18.53 8.13
C ASN A 37 -1.25 17.66 6.93
N LEU A 38 -2.08 17.55 5.88
CA LEU A 38 -1.73 16.81 4.67
C LEU A 38 -0.70 17.55 3.81
N ASN A 39 -0.82 18.88 3.72
CA ASN A 39 0.18 19.72 3.08
C ASN A 39 1.45 19.85 3.93
N ASP A 40 1.33 19.78 5.25
CA ASP A 40 2.47 19.72 6.17
C ASP A 40 3.26 18.43 5.97
N LEU A 41 2.57 17.28 5.94
CA LEU A 41 3.14 15.96 5.70
C LEU A 41 3.89 15.90 4.35
N LEU A 42 3.23 16.35 3.28
CA LEU A 42 3.73 16.28 1.90
C LEU A 42 3.60 17.62 1.17
N PRO A 43 4.48 18.59 1.46
CA PRO A 43 4.37 19.95 0.94
C PRO A 43 4.45 20.05 -0.58
N CYS A 44 5.23 19.17 -1.20
CA CYS A 44 5.41 19.17 -2.66
C CYS A 44 4.34 18.39 -3.42
N GLN A 45 3.50 17.62 -2.72
CA GLN A 45 2.41 16.86 -3.34
C GLN A 45 1.08 17.64 -3.37
N LYS A 46 0.99 18.75 -2.61
CA LYS A 46 -0.19 19.64 -2.56
C LYS A 46 -1.49 18.88 -2.30
N ILE A 47 -1.46 17.91 -1.39
CA ILE A 47 -2.65 17.14 -1.00
C ILE A 47 -3.53 18.04 -0.13
N SER A 48 -4.48 18.72 -0.76
CA SER A 48 -5.37 19.64 -0.06
C SER A 48 -6.56 18.93 0.61
N ARG A 49 -7.06 17.84 0.02
CA ARG A 49 -8.23 17.08 0.48
C ARG A 49 -8.14 15.61 0.10
N CYS A 50 -8.77 14.77 0.92
CA CYS A 50 -8.91 13.34 0.69
C CYS A 50 -10.21 13.04 -0.07
N PRO A 51 -10.16 12.41 -1.26
CA PRO A 51 -11.38 12.04 -1.99
C PRO A 51 -12.13 10.89 -1.29
N LYS A 52 -11.39 10.00 -0.63
CA LYS A 52 -11.90 8.87 0.15
C LYS A 52 -11.03 8.68 1.39
N TYR A 53 -11.64 8.22 2.47
CA TYR A 53 -10.94 7.83 3.68
C TYR A 53 -10.82 6.31 3.76
N TYR A 54 -9.70 5.85 4.30
CA TYR A 54 -9.38 4.44 4.38
C TYR A 54 -9.21 3.99 5.84
N ARG A 55 -9.50 2.72 6.08
CA ARG A 55 -9.48 2.10 7.41
C ARG A 55 -8.28 1.18 7.61
N SER A 56 -7.49 0.97 6.57
CA SER A 56 -6.33 0.09 6.59
C SER A 56 -5.35 0.41 5.49
N PHE A 57 -4.11 -0.01 5.69
CA PHE A 57 -3.10 -0.10 4.66
C PHE A 57 -2.07 -1.17 5.04
N HIS A 58 -1.45 -1.77 4.02
CA HIS A 58 -0.55 -2.90 4.16
C HIS A 58 0.64 -2.71 3.23
N ILE A 59 1.85 -2.74 3.78
CA ILE A 59 3.08 -2.37 3.06
C ILE A 59 4.05 -3.55 3.11
N ASN A 60 4.53 -3.99 1.95
CA ASN A 60 5.69 -4.87 1.84
C ASN A 60 6.97 -4.03 1.73
N CYS A 61 7.71 -3.91 2.82
CA CYS A 61 8.83 -3.01 2.94
C CYS A 61 10.06 -3.56 2.21
N GLY A 62 10.56 -2.83 1.19
CA GLY A 62 11.69 -3.27 0.39
C GLY A 62 11.39 -4.41 -0.59
N GLY A 63 10.13 -4.82 -0.74
CA GLY A 63 9.69 -5.87 -1.65
C GLY A 63 8.72 -5.38 -2.71
N GLN A 64 8.39 -6.24 -3.67
CA GLN A 64 7.30 -6.02 -4.62
C GLN A 64 5.94 -6.35 -3.98
N ASP A 65 4.85 -6.01 -4.66
CA ASP A 65 3.51 -6.37 -4.21
C ASP A 65 3.41 -7.88 -3.96
N VAL A 66 2.81 -8.25 -2.83
CA VAL A 66 2.75 -9.64 -2.39
C VAL A 66 1.42 -9.93 -1.71
N LYS A 67 0.85 -11.10 -2.00
CA LYS A 67 -0.27 -11.62 -1.23
C LYS A 67 0.26 -12.50 -0.12
N ASN A 68 -0.03 -12.14 1.13
CA ASN A 68 0.21 -13.02 2.27
C ASN A 68 -1.15 -13.45 2.82
N GLU A 69 -1.47 -14.74 2.67
CA GLU A 69 -2.78 -15.31 2.96
C GLU A 69 -3.92 -14.59 2.22
N ARG A 70 -4.70 -13.78 2.94
CA ARG A 70 -5.84 -13.03 2.43
C ARG A 70 -5.52 -11.53 2.25
N ILE A 71 -4.40 -11.04 2.79
CA ILE A 71 -4.04 -9.62 2.75
C ILE A 71 -3.15 -9.35 1.54
N TRP A 72 -3.48 -8.31 0.79
CA TRP A 72 -2.60 -7.76 -0.23
C TRP A 72 -1.68 -6.71 0.39
N TYR A 73 -0.37 -6.94 0.33
CA TYR A 73 0.65 -5.99 0.78
C TYR A 73 1.21 -5.25 -0.44
N GLU A 74 1.11 -3.93 -0.39
CA GLU A 74 1.61 -3.03 -1.41
C GLU A 74 3.12 -2.87 -1.26
N GLY A 75 3.86 -3.23 -2.30
CA GLY A 75 5.31 -3.11 -2.33
C GLY A 75 5.80 -1.80 -2.93
N GLU A 76 7.11 -1.68 -2.99
CA GLU A 76 7.82 -0.58 -3.61
C GLU A 76 8.15 -0.99 -5.07
N PRO A 77 7.59 -0.33 -6.10
CA PRO A 77 7.89 -0.66 -7.49
C PRO A 77 9.36 -0.38 -7.78
N ASN A 78 10.05 -1.39 -8.33
CA ASN A 78 11.42 -1.39 -8.85
C ASN A 78 12.29 -0.25 -8.30
N SER A 79 12.71 -0.37 -7.04
CA SER A 79 13.67 0.54 -6.45
C SER A 79 15.07 0.22 -6.96
N GLU A 80 15.36 0.57 -8.21
CA GLU A 80 16.74 0.78 -8.72
C GLU A 80 17.33 2.12 -8.21
N GLY A 81 16.58 2.83 -7.36
CA GLY A 81 16.95 4.12 -6.78
C GLY A 81 17.57 3.97 -5.39
N SER A 82 18.90 4.04 -5.36
CA SER A 82 19.75 4.39 -4.21
C SER A 82 19.14 5.54 -3.40
N ALA A 83 18.86 5.35 -2.10
CA ALA A 83 18.26 6.45 -1.33
C ALA A 83 18.70 6.46 0.13
N ALA A 84 19.78 7.20 0.38
CA ALA A 84 20.22 7.65 1.69
C ALA A 84 19.11 8.48 2.37
N ALA A 85 18.84 9.68 1.85
CA ALA A 85 17.69 10.49 2.25
C ALA A 85 16.71 10.70 1.08
N ARG A 86 15.46 10.26 1.24
CA ARG A 86 14.38 10.46 0.26
C ARG A 86 13.01 10.56 0.92
N ASN A 87 12.09 11.22 0.24
CA ASN A 87 10.66 11.01 0.45
C ASN A 87 10.13 10.20 -0.74
N TYR A 88 9.49 9.08 -0.46
CA TYR A 88 8.81 8.24 -1.43
C TYR A 88 7.31 8.23 -1.12
N HIS A 89 6.49 8.45 -2.13
CA HIS A 89 5.05 8.23 -2.06
C HIS A 89 4.68 7.18 -3.12
N ARG A 90 3.80 6.23 -2.79
CA ARG A 90 3.37 5.24 -3.77
C ARG A 90 2.25 5.81 -4.66
N PRO A 91 2.44 5.88 -5.99
CA PRO A 91 1.38 6.37 -6.88
C PRO A 91 0.13 5.51 -6.78
N GLY A 92 -1.04 6.15 -6.69
CA GLY A 92 -2.33 5.45 -6.58
C GLY A 92 -2.63 4.87 -5.18
N SER A 93 -1.71 5.02 -4.24
CA SER A 93 -1.86 4.59 -2.85
C SER A 93 -1.89 5.77 -1.90
N ASN A 94 -2.17 5.47 -0.63
CA ASN A 94 -2.32 6.44 0.44
C ASN A 94 -1.24 6.31 1.53
N TRP A 95 -0.07 5.83 1.13
CA TRP A 95 1.08 5.66 2.00
C TRP A 95 2.37 6.04 1.29
N GLY A 96 3.39 6.28 2.10
CA GLY A 96 4.75 6.50 1.65
C GLY A 96 5.72 6.37 2.81
N PHE A 97 6.96 6.77 2.58
CA PHE A 97 7.93 6.90 3.65
C PHE A 97 8.95 8.00 3.39
N SER A 98 9.54 8.48 4.48
CA SER A 98 10.67 9.38 4.49
C SER A 98 11.86 8.67 5.12
N SER A 99 12.99 8.57 4.43
CA SER A 99 14.25 8.01 4.94
C SER A 99 15.28 9.13 5.12
N THR A 100 16.13 9.00 6.13
CA THR A 100 17.20 9.95 6.49
C THR A 100 18.52 9.22 6.73
N GLY A 101 19.61 9.90 6.38
CA GLY A 101 20.99 9.49 6.66
C GLY A 101 21.61 8.72 5.50
N ASP A 102 22.91 8.45 5.59
CA ASP A 102 23.62 7.60 4.63
C ASP A 102 24.49 6.59 5.40
N PHE A 103 24.74 5.41 4.84
CA PHE A 103 25.65 4.46 5.49
C PHE A 103 27.11 4.89 5.27
N MET A 104 27.92 4.83 6.34
CA MET A 104 29.34 5.19 6.31
C MET A 104 30.20 4.23 5.46
N ASP A 105 31.25 4.77 4.84
CA ASP A 105 32.35 4.06 4.15
C ASP A 105 31.90 3.07 3.06
N ASP A 106 31.04 3.54 2.16
CA ASP A 106 30.52 2.78 1.04
C ASP A 106 31.34 2.98 -0.23
N ILE A 107 32.27 2.06 -0.47
CA ILE A 107 33.07 2.06 -1.72
C ILE A 107 32.25 1.62 -2.95
N ASN A 108 30.98 1.22 -2.76
CA ASN A 108 30.14 0.62 -3.80
C ASN A 108 28.73 1.25 -3.84
N PHE A 109 28.43 1.94 -4.95
CA PHE A 109 27.14 2.55 -5.30
C PHE A 109 26.06 1.51 -5.71
N ASN A 110 26.05 0.32 -5.11
CA ASN A 110 25.10 -0.72 -5.51
C ASN A 110 23.75 -0.62 -4.76
N ASP A 111 22.70 -0.89 -5.52
CA ASP A 111 21.27 -0.81 -5.19
C ASP A 111 20.81 -1.66 -3.98
N TYR A 112 21.59 -2.69 -3.62
CA TYR A 112 21.30 -3.62 -2.52
C TYR A 112 21.51 -3.01 -1.10
N LYS A 113 21.90 -1.74 -1.00
CA LYS A 113 22.21 -1.07 0.28
C LYS A 113 20.98 -0.87 1.18
N TYR A 114 19.83 -0.62 0.57
CA TYR A 114 18.61 -0.23 1.29
C TYR A 114 17.53 -1.33 1.29
N THR A 115 17.75 -2.43 0.58
CA THR A 115 16.87 -3.59 0.56
C THR A 115 17.68 -4.83 0.89
N LEU A 116 17.30 -5.53 1.95
CA LEU A 116 17.90 -6.81 2.32
C LEU A 116 17.06 -7.96 1.77
N ARG A 117 17.76 -9.01 1.36
CA ARG A 117 17.21 -10.34 1.04
C ARG A 117 17.99 -11.37 1.85
N PRO A 118 17.37 -12.44 2.35
CA PRO A 118 18.07 -13.47 3.09
C PRO A 118 19.06 -14.17 2.17
N ASN A 119 20.26 -14.44 2.69
CA ASN A 119 21.29 -15.19 1.95
C ASN A 119 21.02 -16.70 1.90
N ILE A 120 20.13 -17.20 2.76
CA ILE A 120 19.78 -18.61 2.89
C ILE A 120 18.29 -18.74 2.56
N SER A 121 17.93 -19.78 1.80
CA SER A 121 16.55 -20.15 1.51
C SER A 121 15.87 -20.69 2.78
N ALA A 122 15.62 -19.82 3.75
CA ALA A 122 14.72 -20.14 4.85
C ALA A 122 13.30 -20.28 4.29
N VAL A 123 12.54 -21.27 4.79
CA VAL A 123 11.11 -21.41 4.51
C VAL A 123 10.38 -20.36 5.34
N VAL A 124 10.47 -19.11 4.90
CA VAL A 124 9.73 -17.98 5.46
C VAL A 124 8.62 -17.58 4.49
N SER A 125 7.49 -17.11 5.04
CA SER A 125 6.43 -16.51 4.23
C SER A 125 7.03 -15.45 3.28
N GLU A 126 6.45 -15.32 2.08
CA GLU A 126 6.89 -14.33 1.08
C GLU A 126 7.07 -12.92 1.67
N LEU A 127 6.27 -12.58 2.69
CA LEU A 127 6.31 -11.29 3.39
C LEU A 127 7.65 -11.00 4.09
N TYR A 128 8.42 -12.02 4.47
CA TYR A 128 9.70 -11.88 5.19
C TYR A 128 10.93 -12.15 4.33
N LYS A 129 10.76 -12.35 3.02
CA LYS A 129 11.87 -12.52 2.07
C LYS A 129 12.60 -11.21 1.74
N THR A 130 12.00 -10.09 2.07
CA THR A 130 12.60 -8.77 1.90
C THR A 130 12.48 -7.96 3.17
N ALA A 131 13.43 -7.04 3.37
CA ALA A 131 13.29 -6.00 4.38
C ALA A 131 13.88 -4.69 3.87
N ARG A 132 13.18 -3.58 4.09
CA ARG A 132 13.74 -2.23 3.92
C ARG A 132 14.73 -1.98 5.05
N ARG A 133 15.94 -1.58 4.70
CA ARG A 133 17.03 -1.22 5.60
C ARG A 133 17.31 0.29 5.47
N THR A 134 17.49 0.97 6.61
CA THR A 134 17.76 2.43 6.65
C THR A 134 18.96 2.75 7.56
N PRO A 135 19.78 3.75 7.22
CA PRO A 135 20.99 4.08 7.98
C PRO A 135 20.69 4.77 9.31
N LEU A 136 19.80 5.76 9.32
CA LEU A 136 19.52 6.54 10.53
C LEU A 136 18.06 6.46 10.93
N SER A 137 17.15 6.81 10.02
CA SER A 137 15.73 6.84 10.33
C SER A 137 14.90 6.56 9.09
N ILE A 138 13.80 5.83 9.27
CA ILE A 138 12.72 5.75 8.28
C ILE A 138 11.41 6.04 8.98
N THR A 139 10.57 6.86 8.36
CA THR A 139 9.22 7.19 8.82
C THR A 139 8.25 6.75 7.73
N TYR A 140 7.58 5.62 7.95
CA TYR A 140 6.44 5.23 7.15
C TYR A 140 5.23 6.05 7.57
N TYR A 141 4.44 6.48 6.60
CA TYR A 141 3.24 7.24 6.87
C TYR A 141 2.07 6.74 6.01
N GLY A 142 0.88 6.72 6.61
CA GLY A 142 -0.40 6.63 5.91
C GLY A 142 -1.13 7.95 5.99
N TYR A 143 -1.85 8.34 4.94
CA TYR A 143 -2.65 9.57 4.90
C TYR A 143 -4.05 9.30 4.36
N CYS A 144 -4.97 10.26 4.58
CA CYS A 144 -6.39 10.07 4.29
C CYS A 144 -7.00 8.87 5.00
N LEU A 145 -6.64 8.67 6.27
CA LEU A 145 -7.24 7.65 7.14
C LEU A 145 -8.52 8.19 7.79
N GLU A 146 -9.44 7.31 8.17
CA GLU A 146 -10.50 7.68 9.09
C GLU A 146 -9.91 8.04 10.46
N ASN A 147 -10.54 8.97 11.18
CA ASN A 147 -10.15 9.23 12.57
C ASN A 147 -10.73 8.13 13.45
N GLY A 148 -9.94 7.67 14.42
CA GLY A 148 -10.34 6.59 15.32
C GLY A 148 -9.14 5.79 15.79
N ASP A 149 -9.42 4.69 16.48
CA ASP A 149 -8.38 3.80 16.99
C ASP A 149 -7.90 2.85 15.90
N TYR A 150 -6.62 2.53 15.93
CA TYR A 150 -5.94 1.66 14.98
C TYR A 150 -5.00 0.70 15.71
N THR A 151 -4.93 -0.50 15.16
CA THR A 151 -3.93 -1.50 15.49
C THR A 151 -2.83 -1.46 14.43
N VAL A 152 -1.60 -1.16 14.83
CA VAL A 152 -0.40 -1.19 14.00
C VAL A 152 0.37 -2.49 14.28
N ARG A 153 0.68 -3.24 13.23
CA ARG A 153 1.50 -4.46 13.28
C ARG A 153 2.74 -4.25 12.45
N LEU A 154 3.89 -4.40 13.09
CA LEU A 154 5.19 -4.30 12.46
C LEU A 154 5.79 -5.70 12.37
N HIS A 155 6.12 -6.10 11.15
CA HIS A 155 6.66 -7.40 10.82
C HIS A 155 8.17 -7.30 10.64
N PHE A 156 8.91 -8.13 11.40
CA PHE A 156 10.36 -8.13 11.41
C PHE A 156 10.91 -9.55 11.26
N ALA A 157 12.08 -9.65 10.64
CA ALA A 157 12.96 -10.81 10.70
C ALA A 157 14.41 -10.33 10.60
N GLU A 158 15.31 -10.81 11.46
CA GLU A 158 16.74 -10.52 11.33
C GLU A 158 17.36 -11.46 10.29
N ILE A 159 17.49 -10.95 9.06
CA ILE A 159 17.92 -11.71 7.87
C ILE A 159 19.36 -11.40 7.43
N GLN A 160 20.07 -10.50 8.12
CA GLN A 160 21.46 -10.14 7.83
C GLN A 160 22.43 -10.70 8.88
N PHE A 161 22.13 -10.51 10.17
CA PHE A 161 22.96 -10.94 11.30
C PHE A 161 22.60 -12.35 11.74
N THR A 162 22.90 -13.30 10.85
CA THR A 162 22.39 -14.65 10.97
C THR A 162 23.22 -15.55 11.89
N ASP A 163 22.55 -16.51 12.54
CA ASP A 163 23.14 -17.46 13.48
C ASP A 163 23.88 -18.61 12.79
N GLU A 164 23.65 -18.83 11.50
CA GLU A 164 24.35 -19.87 10.74
C GLU A 164 25.83 -19.50 10.52
N ILE A 165 26.16 -18.20 10.51
CA ILE A 165 27.53 -17.70 10.32
C ILE A 165 28.13 -17.34 11.68
N PRO A 166 29.17 -18.06 12.17
CA PRO A 166 29.71 -17.86 13.52
C PRO A 166 30.12 -16.41 13.84
N GLY A 167 30.70 -15.70 12.87
CA GLY A 167 31.11 -14.31 13.06
C GLY A 167 29.95 -13.32 13.19
N TYR A 168 28.74 -13.66 12.71
CA TYR A 168 27.58 -12.77 12.72
C TYR A 168 26.71 -12.97 13.96
N ARG A 169 26.89 -14.08 14.69
CA ARG A 169 26.14 -14.40 15.92
C ARG A 169 26.19 -13.31 16.98
N VAL A 170 27.36 -12.67 17.10
CA VAL A 170 27.62 -11.59 18.08
C VAL A 170 27.10 -10.22 17.62
N ALA A 171 26.69 -10.10 16.36
CA ALA A 171 26.17 -8.84 15.84
C ALA A 171 24.79 -8.54 16.43
N ARG A 172 24.56 -7.27 16.78
CA ARG A 172 23.30 -6.80 17.36
C ARG A 172 22.76 -5.65 16.52
N ARG A 173 21.50 -5.75 16.10
CA ARG A 173 20.75 -4.66 15.50
C ARG A 173 19.80 -4.09 16.55
N VAL A 174 19.95 -2.81 16.86
CA VAL A 174 19.21 -2.17 17.95
C VAL A 174 18.67 -0.84 17.45
N PHE A 175 17.36 -0.61 17.57
CA PHE A 175 16.73 0.65 17.15
C PHE A 175 15.48 0.94 17.97
N ASP A 176 15.04 2.19 17.95
CA ASP A 176 13.80 2.63 18.59
C ASP A 176 12.62 2.59 17.60
N ILE A 177 11.42 2.31 18.12
CA ILE A 177 10.15 2.33 17.40
C ILE A 177 9.28 3.44 17.97
N TYR A 178 8.82 4.32 17.09
CA TYR A 178 7.90 5.41 17.39
C TYR A 178 6.61 5.23 16.59
N ILE A 179 5.47 5.47 17.23
CA ILE A 179 4.14 5.50 16.61
C ILE A 179 3.51 6.84 16.95
N GLN A 180 3.06 7.60 15.97
CA GLN A 180 2.50 8.96 16.17
C GLN A 180 3.41 9.86 17.04
N GLY A 181 4.73 9.80 16.82
CA GLY A 181 5.73 10.56 17.58
C GLY A 181 6.02 10.05 19.00
N LYS A 182 5.26 9.10 19.55
CA LYS A 182 5.52 8.48 20.85
C LYS A 182 6.48 7.31 20.70
N ARG A 183 7.54 7.26 21.51
CA ARG A 183 8.47 6.11 21.57
C ARG A 183 7.79 4.92 22.25
N GLU A 184 7.30 3.99 21.46
CA GLU A 184 6.61 2.79 21.96
C GLU A 184 7.58 1.66 22.33
N LYS A 185 8.75 1.60 21.70
CA LYS A 185 9.77 0.60 22.02
C LYS A 185 11.16 1.21 21.89
N GLN A 186 11.92 1.20 22.97
CA GLN A 186 13.31 1.65 22.99
C GLN A 186 14.25 0.44 22.90
N ASP A 187 15.41 0.62 22.25
CA ASP A 187 16.48 -0.37 22.19
C ASP A 187 16.00 -1.75 21.67
N PHE A 188 15.08 -1.77 20.69
CA PHE A 188 14.50 -2.99 20.16
C PHE A 188 15.54 -3.78 19.35
N ASN A 189 15.75 -5.04 19.75
CA ASN A 189 16.55 -6.02 19.02
C ASN A 189 15.64 -7.14 18.49
N ILE A 190 15.57 -7.27 17.16
CA ILE A 190 14.72 -8.25 16.47
C ILE A 190 15.12 -9.67 16.84
N LYS A 191 16.42 -9.98 16.79
CA LYS A 191 16.96 -11.32 17.04
C LYS A 191 16.67 -11.81 18.46
N GLU A 192 16.84 -10.93 19.44
CA GLU A 192 16.51 -11.22 20.84
C GLU A 192 15.01 -11.43 21.02
N ALA A 193 14.18 -10.60 20.37
CA ALA A 193 12.73 -10.72 20.48
C ALA A 193 12.17 -11.97 19.78
N ALA A 194 12.76 -12.38 18.66
CA ALA A 194 12.37 -13.56 17.88
C ALA A 194 13.03 -14.87 18.33
N ASN A 195 13.87 -14.83 19.38
CA ASN A 195 14.70 -15.97 19.84
C ASN A 195 15.65 -16.55 18.77
N GLY A 196 16.12 -15.73 17.83
CA GLY A 196 17.04 -16.16 16.79
C GLY A 196 16.98 -15.28 15.54
N SER A 197 17.96 -15.47 14.64
CA SER A 197 17.89 -14.91 13.28
C SER A 197 16.98 -15.73 12.36
N ASN A 198 16.62 -15.18 11.20
CA ASN A 198 15.78 -15.85 10.19
C ASN A 198 14.43 -16.37 10.73
N THR A 199 14.01 -15.85 11.88
CA THR A 199 12.74 -16.16 12.54
C THR A 199 11.91 -14.89 12.49
N ASP A 200 10.67 -15.01 12.03
CA ASP A 200 9.78 -13.86 11.94
C ASP A 200 9.14 -13.52 13.29
N ILE A 201 8.89 -12.24 13.49
CA ILE A 201 8.16 -11.73 14.64
C ILE A 201 7.28 -10.56 14.24
N THR A 202 6.06 -10.54 14.78
CA THR A 202 5.13 -9.42 14.63
C THR A 202 4.96 -8.72 15.97
N ILE A 203 5.22 -7.41 16.02
CA ILE A 203 4.98 -6.58 17.19
C ILE A 203 3.75 -5.71 16.94
N GLN A 204 2.83 -5.69 17.90
CA GLN A 204 1.58 -4.93 17.82
C GLN A 204 1.62 -3.70 18.72
N PHE A 205 1.12 -2.58 18.21
CA PHE A 205 0.89 -1.34 18.94
C PHE A 205 -0.52 -0.81 18.66
N ASN A 206 -1.15 -0.22 19.67
CA ASN A 206 -2.44 0.47 19.49
C ASN A 206 -2.19 1.97 19.49
N THR A 207 -2.83 2.68 18.58
CA THR A 207 -2.73 4.14 18.46
C THR A 207 -4.04 4.75 18.01
N THR A 208 -4.20 6.05 18.17
CA THR A 208 -5.35 6.80 17.66
C THR A 208 -4.91 7.72 16.53
N VAL A 209 -5.69 7.76 15.45
CA VAL A 209 -5.56 8.71 14.35
C VAL A 209 -6.53 9.86 14.59
N THR A 210 -6.00 11.06 14.75
CA THR A 210 -6.78 12.28 15.02
C THR A 210 -6.79 13.25 13.85
N ASP A 211 -5.81 13.13 12.95
CA ASP A 211 -5.55 14.11 11.90
C ASP A 211 -5.48 13.51 10.49
N ARG A 212 -6.14 12.35 10.29
CA ARG A 212 -6.15 11.61 9.03
C ARG A 212 -4.78 11.06 8.61
N THR A 213 -3.76 11.16 9.45
CA THR A 213 -2.42 10.64 9.20
C THR A 213 -1.98 9.69 10.30
N LEU A 214 -1.15 8.71 9.93
CA LEU A 214 -0.51 7.80 10.87
C LEU A 214 0.95 7.67 10.51
N GLU A 215 1.84 7.88 11.49
CA GLU A 215 3.28 7.77 11.32
C GLU A 215 3.89 6.66 12.16
N ILE A 216 4.80 5.92 11.54
CA ILE A 216 5.58 4.84 12.12
C ILE A 216 7.04 5.14 11.83
N ARG A 217 7.81 5.51 12.85
CA ARG A 217 9.22 5.85 12.70
C ARG A 217 10.10 4.82 13.38
N LEU A 218 11.07 4.29 12.63
CA LEU A 218 12.18 3.50 13.15
C LEU A 218 13.42 4.37 13.17
N TYR A 219 14.13 4.41 14.31
CA TYR A 219 15.26 5.31 14.51
C TYR A 219 16.45 4.58 15.14
N TRP A 220 17.62 4.72 14.53
CA TRP A 220 18.87 4.20 15.05
C TRP A 220 19.59 5.24 15.89
N ALA A 221 19.61 5.03 17.20
CA ALA A 221 20.28 5.89 18.16
C ALA A 221 21.80 5.62 18.29
N GLY A 222 22.44 5.04 17.27
CA GLY A 222 23.88 4.75 17.28
C GLY A 222 24.29 3.49 18.05
N ARG A 223 23.36 2.60 18.37
CA ARG A 223 23.62 1.38 19.18
C ARG A 223 23.68 0.11 18.34
N GLY A 224 24.35 -0.91 18.88
CA GLY A 224 24.53 -2.19 18.21
C GLY A 224 25.81 -2.24 17.36
N SER A 225 25.87 -3.21 16.45
CA SER A 225 27.03 -3.47 15.60
C SER A 225 27.03 -2.57 14.37
N THR A 226 28.21 -2.07 13.99
CA THR A 226 28.41 -1.20 12.82
C THR A 226 29.48 -1.72 11.86
N LEU A 227 30.21 -2.77 12.26
CA LEU A 227 31.36 -3.34 11.55
C LEU A 227 31.15 -4.80 11.12
N ILE A 228 30.09 -5.45 11.62
CA ILE A 228 29.78 -6.85 11.36
C ILE A 228 28.45 -6.90 10.60
N PRO A 229 28.37 -7.61 9.46
CA PRO A 229 29.44 -8.35 8.81
C PRO A 229 30.43 -7.47 8.04
N ARG A 230 30.01 -6.28 7.62
CA ARG A 230 30.86 -5.27 7.02
C ARG A 230 30.57 -3.90 7.64
N ARG A 231 31.50 -2.97 7.48
CA ARG A 231 31.26 -1.57 7.85
C ARG A 231 30.05 -1.03 7.09
N GLY A 232 29.18 -0.31 7.80
CA GLY A 232 27.94 0.22 7.23
C GLY A 232 26.74 -0.71 7.42
N ASP A 233 26.92 -1.94 7.91
CA ASP A 233 25.80 -2.83 8.24
C ASP A 233 25.26 -2.49 9.64
N TYR A 234 24.38 -1.50 9.71
CA TYR A 234 23.69 -1.07 10.93
C TYR A 234 22.28 -0.56 10.61
N GLY A 235 21.62 0.05 11.59
CA GLY A 235 20.34 0.72 11.42
C GLY A 235 19.13 -0.21 11.48
N PRO A 236 17.90 0.33 11.44
CA PRO A 236 16.67 -0.43 11.47
C PRO A 236 16.44 -1.22 10.19
N ILE A 237 15.74 -2.34 10.32
CA ILE A 237 15.18 -3.10 9.21
C ILE A 237 13.71 -3.41 9.51
N ILE A 238 12.88 -3.50 8.48
CA ILE A 238 11.47 -3.88 8.59
C ILE A 238 11.02 -4.62 7.33
N SER A 239 10.28 -5.71 7.52
CA SER A 239 9.79 -6.55 6.41
C SER A 239 8.42 -6.08 5.92
N ALA A 240 7.50 -5.76 6.83
CA ALA A 240 6.18 -5.29 6.45
C ALA A 240 5.49 -4.48 7.54
N ILE A 241 4.47 -3.74 7.14
CA ILE A 241 3.57 -2.98 8.02
C ILE A 241 2.14 -3.36 7.69
N SER A 242 1.33 -3.56 8.72
CA SER A 242 -0.11 -3.76 8.59
C SER A 242 -0.82 -2.86 9.59
N VAL A 243 -1.74 -2.03 9.11
CA VAL A 243 -2.50 -1.09 9.93
C VAL A 243 -3.98 -1.34 9.71
N CYS A 244 -4.72 -1.58 10.79
CA CYS A 244 -6.16 -1.87 10.77
C CYS A 244 -6.91 -0.96 11.73
N SER A 245 -8.05 -0.39 11.30
CA SER A 245 -8.93 0.36 12.21
C SER A 245 -9.55 -0.57 13.26
N GLY A 246 -9.62 -0.10 14.50
CA GLY A 246 -10.11 -0.81 15.67
C GLY A 246 -9.15 -1.91 16.15
N ASN A 247 -9.66 -2.75 17.06
CA ASN A 247 -8.92 -3.90 17.58
C ASN A 247 -9.18 -5.16 16.73
N ARG A 248 -9.12 -5.01 15.41
CA ARG A 248 -9.38 -6.13 14.50
C ARG A 248 -8.12 -6.96 14.33
N THR A 249 -8.26 -8.27 14.52
CA THR A 249 -7.17 -9.22 14.30
C THR A 249 -6.80 -9.32 12.82
N TYR A 250 -7.71 -8.91 11.94
CA TYR A 250 -7.57 -8.94 10.50
C TYR A 250 -8.26 -7.73 9.88
N CYS A 251 -7.61 -7.09 8.92
CA CYS A 251 -8.22 -6.03 8.13
C CYS A 251 -9.20 -6.67 7.14
N GLU A 252 -10.45 -6.86 7.56
CA GLU A 252 -11.53 -7.17 6.62
C GLU A 252 -11.67 -5.97 5.68
N GLU A 253 -11.15 -6.10 4.46
CA GLU A 253 -11.71 -5.34 3.35
C GLU A 253 -13.14 -5.86 3.15
N PRO A 254 -14.16 -5.01 3.22
CA PRO A 254 -15.49 -5.44 2.81
C PRO A 254 -15.33 -5.91 1.36
N GLU A 255 -15.69 -7.17 1.08
CA GLU A 255 -15.83 -7.62 -0.30
C GLU A 255 -16.63 -6.55 -1.03
N GLU A 256 -16.04 -5.90 -2.03
CA GLU A 256 -16.83 -5.05 -2.89
C GLU A 256 -17.90 -5.96 -3.46
N ALA A 257 -19.15 -5.79 -3.00
CA ALA A 257 -20.30 -6.50 -3.51
C ALA A 257 -20.20 -6.41 -5.02
N SER A 258 -19.91 -7.54 -5.67
CA SER A 258 -19.49 -7.54 -7.06
C SER A 258 -20.55 -6.77 -7.83
N LYS A 259 -20.20 -5.57 -8.33
CA LYS A 259 -21.07 -4.81 -9.22
C LYS A 259 -21.06 -5.51 -10.57
N LYS A 260 -21.55 -6.75 -10.61
CA LYS A 260 -21.99 -7.37 -11.86
C LYS A 260 -23.09 -6.46 -12.39
N PRO A 261 -22.94 -5.83 -13.56
CA PRO A 261 -24.02 -5.05 -14.12
C PRO A 261 -25.22 -6.00 -14.30
N ILE A 262 -26.40 -5.57 -13.82
CA ILE A 262 -27.66 -6.26 -14.08
C ILE A 262 -27.95 -6.11 -15.58
N VAL A 263 -27.36 -6.98 -16.40
CA VAL A 263 -27.59 -7.04 -17.86
C VAL A 263 -28.75 -8.00 -18.18
N ILE A 264 -29.19 -8.81 -17.20
CA ILE A 264 -30.20 -9.87 -17.42
C ILE A 264 -31.63 -9.30 -17.57
N GLY A 265 -31.93 -8.13 -16.98
CA GLY A 265 -33.26 -7.52 -17.05
C GLY A 265 -33.58 -6.81 -18.37
N VAL A 266 -32.58 -6.21 -19.03
CA VAL A 266 -32.80 -5.44 -20.27
C VAL A 266 -32.94 -6.37 -21.48
N VAL A 267 -32.14 -7.43 -21.53
CA VAL A 267 -32.18 -8.38 -22.66
C VAL A 267 -33.48 -9.18 -22.67
N THR A 268 -33.97 -9.62 -21.50
CA THR A 268 -35.24 -10.34 -21.39
C THR A 268 -36.44 -9.46 -21.75
N SER A 269 -36.45 -8.19 -21.31
CA SER A 269 -37.51 -7.23 -21.65
C SER A 269 -37.55 -6.90 -23.16
N ALA A 270 -36.39 -6.70 -23.79
CA ALA A 270 -36.32 -6.37 -25.22
C ALA A 270 -36.76 -7.55 -26.10
N VAL A 271 -36.32 -8.77 -25.77
CA VAL A 271 -36.71 -9.99 -26.48
C VAL A 271 -38.21 -10.26 -26.34
N PHE A 272 -38.79 -10.06 -25.15
CA PHE A 272 -40.23 -10.23 -24.93
C PHE A 272 -41.07 -9.22 -25.73
N LEU A 273 -40.64 -7.96 -25.82
CA LEU A 273 -41.29 -6.94 -26.64
C LEU A 273 -41.26 -7.29 -28.14
N ILE A 274 -40.14 -7.82 -28.65
CA ILE A 274 -40.04 -8.26 -30.05
C ILE A 274 -41.02 -9.41 -30.33
N PHE A 275 -41.12 -10.40 -29.44
CA PHE A 275 -42.07 -11.51 -29.61
C PHE A 275 -43.53 -11.03 -29.54
N LEU A 276 -43.87 -10.08 -28.67
CA LEU A 276 -45.21 -9.49 -28.62
C LEU A 276 -45.57 -8.76 -29.91
N VAL A 277 -44.66 -7.94 -30.46
CA VAL A 277 -44.90 -7.21 -31.71
C VAL A 277 -45.05 -8.17 -32.88
N MET A 278 -44.21 -9.21 -32.95
CA MET A 278 -44.33 -10.27 -33.96
C MET A 278 -45.66 -11.02 -33.83
N GLY A 279 -46.07 -11.37 -32.61
CA GLY A 279 -47.34 -12.04 -32.35
C GLY A 279 -48.55 -11.20 -32.78
N VAL A 280 -48.58 -9.91 -32.43
CA VAL A 280 -49.66 -8.99 -32.83
C VAL A 280 -49.68 -8.80 -34.36
N SER A 281 -48.51 -8.67 -34.99
CA SER A 281 -48.41 -8.51 -36.44
C SER A 281 -48.88 -9.77 -37.18
N TYR A 282 -48.47 -10.96 -36.71
CA TYR A 282 -48.94 -12.24 -37.23
C TYR A 282 -50.44 -12.43 -37.03
N TRP A 283 -50.96 -12.06 -35.85
CA TRP A 283 -52.41 -12.13 -35.58
C TRP A 283 -53.20 -11.20 -36.50
N LYS A 284 -52.75 -9.95 -36.69
CA LYS A 284 -53.39 -9.02 -37.66
C LYS A 284 -53.32 -9.53 -39.09
N PHE A 285 -52.21 -10.16 -39.49
CA PHE A 285 -52.06 -10.72 -40.84
C PHE A 285 -52.98 -11.94 -41.06
N CYS A 286 -53.05 -12.87 -40.10
CA CYS A 286 -53.88 -14.07 -40.20
C CYS A 286 -55.39 -13.79 -40.07
N TYR A 287 -55.82 -12.84 -39.23
CA TYR A 287 -57.23 -12.48 -39.10
C TYR A 287 -57.69 -11.45 -40.15
N GLY A 288 -56.80 -10.58 -40.62
CA GLY A 288 -57.10 -9.63 -41.70
C GLY A 288 -57.44 -10.32 -43.03
N HIS A 289 -56.89 -11.52 -43.27
CA HIS A 289 -57.15 -12.28 -44.49
C HIS A 289 -58.44 -13.12 -44.45
N LYS A 290 -59.07 -13.31 -43.29
CA LYS A 290 -60.34 -14.05 -43.15
C LYS A 290 -61.56 -13.19 -43.48
N HIS A 291 -61.51 -11.87 -43.35
CA HIS A 291 -62.67 -11.00 -43.59
C HIS A 291 -62.87 -10.53 -45.04
N THR A 292 -61.91 -10.77 -45.95
CA THR A 292 -62.02 -10.36 -47.35
C THR A 292 -62.56 -11.45 -48.28
N ARG A 293 -62.81 -12.68 -47.79
CA ARG A 293 -63.18 -13.84 -48.62
C ARG A 293 -64.63 -14.34 -48.48
N GLU A 294 -65.50 -13.61 -47.79
CA GLU A 294 -66.92 -13.98 -47.60
C GLU A 294 -67.94 -12.88 -48.00
N ARG A 295 -67.57 -11.92 -48.85
CA ARG A 295 -68.54 -11.02 -49.51
C ARG A 295 -68.42 -11.10 -51.02
N GLY A 296 -68.96 -12.17 -51.58
CA GLY A 296 -69.17 -12.32 -53.01
C GLY A 296 -69.88 -13.63 -53.30
N ILE A 297 -71.03 -13.54 -53.98
CA ILE A 297 -71.92 -14.61 -54.47
C ILE A 297 -73.19 -14.81 -53.63
N VAL A 298 -74.19 -13.95 -53.89
CA VAL A 298 -75.56 -14.41 -54.15
C VAL A 298 -76.04 -13.67 -55.41
N LYS A 299 -76.31 -14.42 -56.48
CA LYS A 299 -76.94 -13.94 -57.73
C LYS A 299 -78.46 -13.86 -57.56
N PRO A 300 -79.16 -12.93 -58.24
CA PRO A 300 -80.61 -12.79 -58.17
C PRO A 300 -81.34 -13.85 -59.02
N ILE A 301 -82.47 -14.33 -58.50
CA ILE A 301 -83.46 -15.14 -59.23
C ILE A 301 -84.57 -14.17 -59.70
N ILE A 302 -84.79 -14.10 -61.01
CA ILE A 302 -85.92 -13.44 -61.65
C ILE A 302 -86.94 -14.53 -61.98
N PHE A 303 -88.19 -14.37 -61.52
CA PHE A 303 -89.33 -15.17 -61.96
C PHE A 303 -89.97 -14.51 -63.19
N ALA A 304 -90.24 -15.32 -64.21
CA ALA A 304 -91.03 -14.96 -65.37
C ALA A 304 -92.53 -15.08 -65.07
N ASN A 305 -93.31 -14.16 -65.64
CA ASN A 305 -94.66 -14.38 -66.14
C ASN A 305 -94.80 -13.60 -67.44
#